data_AF-A0A9X2JTA5-F1
#
_entry.id   AF-A0A9X2JTA5-F1
#
_cell.length_a   1.000
_cell.length_b   1.000
_cell.length_c   1.000
_cell.angle_alpha   90.00
_cell.angle_beta   90.00
_cell.angle_gamma   90.00
#
_symmetry.space_group_name_H-M   'P 1'
#
loop_
_entity.id
_entity.type
_entity.pdbx_description
1 polymer ?
#
loop_
_entity_poly.entity_id
_entity_poly.type
_entity_poly.pdbx_seq_one_letter_code
_entity_poly.pdbx_strand_id
1 'polypeptide(L)'
;MFTFLRVIRAVAGLLFLATIVGIIAQLAFNILHVDILMRSSVIVVMAGALHAAFWLWVFIGLRYVINEIHQTEQGKPHPGLTKYWHL
;
A
#
# COMPACT_ATOMS: atom_id res chain seq x y z
N MET A 1 -10.20 5.74 18.89
CA MET A 1 -9.74 6.32 17.62
C MET A 1 -8.50 5.60 17.06
N PHE A 2 -7.46 5.37 17.86
CA PHE A 2 -6.24 4.65 17.46
C PHE A 2 -6.45 3.28 16.80
N THR A 3 -7.25 2.40 17.40
CA THR A 3 -7.48 1.05 16.88
C THR A 3 -8.11 1.07 15.50
N PHE A 4 -9.04 1.99 15.25
CA PHE A 4 -9.69 2.15 13.95
C PHE A 4 -8.70 2.60 12.87
N LEU A 5 -7.88 3.62 13.14
CA LEU A 5 -6.83 4.07 12.20
C LEU A 5 -5.80 2.97 11.92
N ARG A 6 -5.45 2.16 12.93
CA ARG A 6 -4.55 1.01 12.76
C ARG A 6 -5.17 -0.07 11.86
N VAL A 7 -6.48 -0.33 11.97
CA VAL A 7 -7.19 -1.26 11.08
C VAL A 7 -7.20 -0.73 9.65
N ILE A 8 -7.50 0.55 9.43
CA ILE A 8 -7.47 1.15 8.08
C ILE A 8 -6.06 1.03 7.50
N ARG A 9 -5.01 1.29 8.30
CA ARG A 9 -3.63 1.11 7.85
C ARG A 9 -3.36 -0.36 7.46
N ALA A 10 -3.77 -1.33 8.26
CA ALA A 10 -3.60 -2.74 7.93
C ALA A 10 -4.31 -3.12 6.62
N VAL A 11 -5.54 -2.63 6.42
CA VAL A 11 -6.31 -2.82 5.18
C VAL A 11 -5.60 -2.18 3.98
N ALA A 12 -5.08 -0.96 4.13
CA ALA A 12 -4.31 -0.30 3.07
C ALA A 12 -3.08 -1.13 2.66
N GLY A 13 -2.36 -1.71 3.63
CA GLY A 13 -1.22 -2.59 3.36
C GLY A 13 -1.64 -3.87 2.64
N LEU A 14 -2.78 -4.46 3.01
CA LEU A 14 -3.31 -5.65 2.36
C LEU A 14 -3.75 -5.36 0.91
N LEU A 15 -4.41 -4.23 0.66
CA LEU A 15 -4.82 -3.81 -0.68
C LEU A 15 -3.61 -3.50 -1.58
N PHE A 16 -2.56 -2.89 -1.01
CA PHE A 16 -1.28 -2.71 -1.69
C PHE A 16 -0.69 -4.07 -2.13
N LEU A 17 -0.53 -5.02 -1.19
CA LEU A 17 0.03 -6.34 -1.48
C LEU A 17 -0.81 -7.11 -2.50
N ALA A 18 -2.14 -7.11 -2.36
CA ALA A 18 -3.04 -7.76 -3.32
C ALA A 18 -2.89 -7.16 -4.73
N THR A 19 -2.70 -5.84 -4.83
CA THR A 19 -2.49 -5.18 -6.13
C THR A 19 -1.15 -5.59 -6.76
N ILE A 20 -0.07 -5.68 -5.99
CA ILE A 20 1.23 -6.16 -6.47
C ILE A 20 1.14 -7.61 -6.96
N VAL A 21 0.48 -8.48 -6.21
CA VAL A 21 0.25 -9.87 -6.63
C VAL A 21 -0.55 -9.93 -7.93
N GLY A 22 -1.59 -9.10 -8.07
CA GLY A 22 -2.38 -8.99 -9.30
C GLY A 22 -1.55 -8.54 -10.51
N ILE A 23 -0.69 -7.52 -10.34
CA ILE A 23 0.22 -7.06 -11.40
C ILE A 23 1.18 -8.19 -11.81
N ILE A 24 1.77 -8.90 -10.86
CA ILE A 24 2.69 -10.00 -11.13
C ILE A 24 1.98 -11.13 -11.88
N ALA A 25 0.78 -11.51 -11.45
CA ALA A 25 -0.02 -12.53 -12.13
C ALA A 25 -0.38 -12.12 -13.57
N GLN A 26 -0.77 -10.85 -13.77
CA GLN A 26 -1.05 -10.32 -15.11
C GLN A 26 0.19 -10.33 -16.00
N LEU A 27 1.35 -9.90 -15.48
CA LEU A 27 2.62 -9.92 -16.22
C LEU A 27 3.02 -11.35 -16.59
N ALA A 28 2.91 -12.30 -15.66
CA ALA A 28 3.20 -13.71 -15.93
C ALA A 28 2.27 -14.28 -17.02
N PHE A 29 0.98 -13.96 -16.98
CA PHE A 29 0.01 -14.36 -17.99
C PHE A 29 0.35 -13.77 -19.36
N ASN A 30 0.68 -12.47 -19.43
CA ASN A 30 1.04 -11.79 -20.67
C ASN A 30 2.33 -12.35 -21.29
N ILE A 31 3.32 -12.76 -20.47
CA ILE A 31 4.55 -13.39 -20.94
C ILE A 31 4.27 -14.74 -21.57
N LEU A 32 3.40 -15.56 -20.95
CA LEU A 32 3.03 -16.88 -21.47
C LEU A 32 2.28 -16.82 -22.80
N HIS A 33 1.51 -15.75 -23.04
CA HIS A 33 0.66 -15.62 -24.24
C HIS A 33 1.23 -14.67 -25.31
N VAL A 34 2.42 -14.09 -25.11
CA VAL A 34 3.06 -13.12 -26.03
C VAL A 34 2.23 -11.82 -26.23
N ASP A 35 1.31 -11.53 -25.31
CA ASP A 35 0.42 -10.36 -25.34
C ASP A 35 1.00 -9.12 -24.63
N ILE A 36 2.32 -9.11 -24.40
CA ILE A 36 3.02 -8.09 -23.59
C ILE A 36 2.79 -6.66 -24.13
N LEU A 37 2.59 -6.51 -25.44
CA LEU A 37 2.36 -5.21 -26.10
C LEU A 37 0.88 -4.90 -26.40
N MET A 38 -0.07 -5.75 -25.99
CA MET A 38 -1.48 -5.41 -26.12
C MET A 38 -1.79 -4.18 -25.27
N ARG A 39 -2.42 -3.17 -25.89
CA ARG A 39 -2.77 -1.90 -25.24
C ARG A 39 -3.63 -2.11 -23.98
N SER A 40 -4.48 -3.14 -23.97
CA SER A 40 -5.28 -3.54 -22.80
C SER A 40 -4.40 -3.98 -21.62
N SER A 41 -3.37 -4.79 -21.88
CA SER A 41 -2.42 -5.27 -20.87
C SER A 41 -1.64 -4.11 -20.23
N VAL A 42 -1.16 -3.16 -21.04
CA VAL A 42 -0.44 -1.98 -20.55
C VAL A 42 -1.33 -1.12 -19.64
N ILE A 43 -2.60 -0.91 -20.01
CA ILE A 43 -3.56 -0.15 -19.20
C ILE A 43 -3.80 -0.82 -17.85
N VAL A 44 -3.94 -2.16 -17.82
CA VAL A 44 -4.14 -2.91 -16.57
C VAL A 44 -2.92 -2.76 -15.65
N VAL A 45 -1.71 -2.86 -16.19
CA VAL A 45 -0.47 -2.67 -15.40
C VAL A 45 -0.35 -1.23 -14.89
N MET A 46 -0.65 -0.23 -15.72
CA MET A 46 -0.61 1.18 -15.31
C MET A 46 -1.65 1.50 -14.23
N ALA A 47 -2.89 1.05 -14.41
CA ALA A 47 -3.96 1.22 -13.42
C ALA A 47 -3.61 0.51 -12.11
N GLY A 48 -3.07 -0.72 -12.19
CA GLY A 48 -2.55 -1.45 -11.04
C GLY A 48 -1.43 -0.69 -10.33
N ALA A 49 -0.47 -0.13 -11.06
CA ALA A 49 0.63 0.63 -10.49
C ALA A 49 0.15 1.90 -9.76
N LEU A 50 -0.80 2.64 -10.36
CA LEU A 50 -1.42 3.81 -9.71
C LEU A 50 -2.18 3.41 -8.45
N HIS A 51 -2.94 2.31 -8.50
CA HIS A 51 -3.67 1.78 -7.35
C HIS A 51 -2.71 1.34 -6.23
N ALA A 52 -1.60 0.66 -6.57
CA ALA A 52 -0.57 0.28 -5.62
C ALA A 52 0.10 1.52 -4.98
N ALA A 53 0.47 2.51 -5.79
CA ALA A 53 1.06 3.75 -5.29
C ALA A 53 0.10 4.49 -4.33
N PHE A 54 -1.19 4.53 -4.67
CA PHE A 54 -2.21 5.11 -3.80
C PHE A 54 -2.28 4.41 -2.44
N TRP A 55 -2.38 3.07 -2.41
CA TRP A 55 -2.47 2.34 -1.15
C TRP A 55 -1.19 2.39 -0.33
N LEU A 56 -0.02 2.40 -0.97
CA LEU A 56 1.25 2.63 -0.31
C LEU A 56 1.30 4.01 0.35
N TRP A 57 0.86 5.05 -0.37
CA TRP A 57 0.78 6.41 0.17
C TRP A 57 -0.20 6.49 1.36
N VAL A 58 -1.37 5.87 1.27
CA VAL A 58 -2.34 5.80 2.39
C VAL A 58 -1.74 5.05 3.59
N PHE A 59 -1.05 3.94 3.36
CA PHE A 59 -0.40 3.17 4.43
C PHE A 59 0.64 3.98 5.19
N ILE A 60 1.50 4.68 4.45
CA ILE A 60 2.54 5.56 4.99
C ILE A 60 1.92 6.80 5.65
N GLY A 61 0.93 7.43 5.02
CA GLY A 61 0.23 8.60 5.55
C GLY A 61 -0.44 8.31 6.89
N LEU A 62 -1.14 7.17 6.99
CA LEU A 62 -1.77 6.74 8.24
C LEU A 62 -0.73 6.47 9.34
N ARG A 63 0.48 5.98 9.02
CA ARG A 63 1.56 5.86 10.00
C ARG A 63 1.93 7.22 10.60
N TYR A 64 2.03 8.26 9.79
CA TYR A 64 2.34 9.62 10.26
C TYR A 64 1.21 10.17 11.13
N VAL A 65 -0.04 10.12 10.66
CA VAL A 65 -1.21 10.61 11.41
C VAL A 65 -1.35 9.90 12.75
N ILE A 66 -1.22 8.56 12.76
CA ILE A 66 -1.29 7.78 14.00
C ILE A 66 -0.16 8.19 14.96
N ASN A 67 1.05 8.44 14.47
CA ASN A 67 2.17 8.85 15.32
C ASN A 67 1.98 10.28 15.87
N GLU A 68 1.47 11.21 15.05
CA GLU A 68 1.20 12.59 15.46
C GLU A 68 0.13 12.65 16.55
N ILE A 69 -1.01 11.98 16.35
CA ILE A 69 -2.06 11.90 17.38
C ILE A 69 -1.49 11.31 18.68
N HIS A 70 -0.56 10.36 18.60
CA HIS A 70 -0.02 9.69 19.78
C HIS A 70 0.90 10.61 20.57
N GLN A 71 1.68 11.42 19.84
CA GLN A 71 2.52 12.45 20.44
C GLN A 71 1.67 13.53 21.12
N THR A 72 0.57 13.95 20.49
CA THR A 72 -0.36 14.91 21.10
C THR A 72 -1.04 14.36 22.35
N GLU A 73 -1.47 13.09 22.33
CA GLU A 73 -2.20 12.48 23.46
C GLU A 73 -1.30 12.03 24.61
N GLN A 74 -0.11 11.49 24.31
CA GLN A 74 0.77 10.85 25.31
C GLN A 74 2.08 11.59 25.56
N GLY A 75 2.32 12.71 24.88
CA GLY A 75 3.54 13.52 25.00
C GLY A 75 4.80 12.84 24.47
N LYS A 76 4.68 11.65 23.84
CA LYS A 76 5.80 10.85 23.35
C LYS A 76 5.47 10.16 22.02
N PRO A 77 6.48 9.89 21.16
CA PRO A 77 6.28 9.15 19.91
C PRO A 77 5.80 7.73 20.16
N HIS A 78 5.03 7.18 19.21
CA HIS A 78 4.54 5.81 19.34
C HIS A 78 5.72 4.81 19.18
N PRO A 79 6.00 3.94 20.17
CA PRO A 79 7.22 3.13 20.22
C PRO A 79 7.36 2.12 19.06
N GLY A 80 6.24 1.72 18.46
CA GLY A 80 6.22 0.85 17.26
C GLY A 80 6.30 1.59 15.92
N LEU A 81 6.09 2.91 15.89
CA LEU A 81 6.01 3.70 14.65
C LEU A 81 7.24 4.59 14.42
N THR A 82 8.15 4.68 15.40
CA THR A 82 9.44 5.36 15.28
C THR A 82 10.51 4.51 14.58
N LYS A 83 10.31 3.20 14.50
CA LYS A 83 11.27 2.28 13.87
C LYS A 83 11.19 2.40 12.34
N TYR A 84 12.34 2.64 11.70
CA TYR A 84 12.48 2.75 10.25
C TYR A 84 12.14 1.46 9.49
N TRP A 85 12.30 0.30 10.12
CA TRP A 85 12.09 -1.02 9.50
C TRP A 85 10.62 -1.47 9.41
N HIS A 86 9.66 -0.70 9.94
CA HIS A 86 8.22 -0.98 9.84
C HIS A 86 7.53 -0.20 8.70
N LEU A 87 8.29 0.02 7.62
CA LEU A 87 7.76 0.31 6.28
C LEU A 87 6.99 -0.92 5.79
#